data_AF-A0A4U5TVR6-F1
#
_entry.id   AF-A0A4U5TVR6-F1
#
_cell.length_a   1.000
_cell.length_b   1.000
_cell.length_c   1.000
_cell.angle_alpha   90.00
_cell.angle_beta   90.00
_cell.angle_gamma   90.00
#
_symmetry.space_group_name_H-M   'P 1'
#
loop_
_entity.id
_entity.type
_entity.pdbx_description
1 polymer ?
#
loop_
_entity_poly.entity_id
_entity_poly.type
_entity_poly.pdbx_seq_one_letter_code
_entity_poly.pdbx_strand_id
1 'polypeptide(L)' 'MHPYSGSGNPEQLKHNLSGFWSRRLNKKDRLIYEIIEKPDKKVVVISALGHYE' A
#
# COMPACT_ATOMS: atom_id res chain seq x y z
N MET A 1 5.40 1.21 -13.30
CA MET A 1 4.37 1.24 -12.24
C MET A 1 5.00 1.93 -11.03
N HIS A 2 4.35 2.92 -10.40
CA HIS A 2 4.93 3.72 -9.31
C HIS A 2 4.18 3.45 -7.99
N PRO A 3 4.81 3.45 -6.81
CA PRO A 3 4.11 3.10 -5.58
C PRO A 3 3.20 4.24 -5.06
N TYR A 4 3.41 5.48 -5.51
CA TYR A 4 2.57 6.62 -5.17
C TYR A 4 1.42 6.86 -6.18
N SER A 5 1.39 6.15 -7.31
CA SER A 5 0.44 6.40 -8.40
C SER A 5 0.31 5.23 -9.37
N GLY A 6 -0.84 5.12 -10.05
CA GLY A 6 -1.09 4.09 -11.07
C GLY A 6 -2.25 3.17 -10.69
N SER A 7 -2.17 1.90 -11.09
CA SER A 7 -3.30 0.97 -11.02
C SER A 7 -3.81 0.75 -9.59
N GLY A 8 -5.13 0.65 -9.44
CA GLY A 8 -5.75 0.41 -8.14
C GLY A 8 -5.84 1.64 -7.24
N ASN A 9 -5.69 2.84 -7.79
CA ASN A 9 -5.85 4.13 -7.08
C ASN A 9 -5.13 4.15 -5.72
N PRO A 10 -3.79 4.22 -5.70
CA PRO A 10 -3.04 4.40 -4.46
C PRO A 10 -3.51 5.63 -3.69
N GLU A 11 -3.86 5.43 -2.42
CA GLU A 11 -4.33 6.46 -1.51
C GLU A 11 -3.48 6.43 -0.23
N GLN A 12 -2.96 7.58 0.18
CA GLN A 12 -2.24 7.71 1.45
C GLN A 12 -3.24 7.62 2.61
N LEU A 13 -2.95 6.75 3.56
CA LEU A 13 -3.77 6.59 4.77
C LEU A 13 -3.50 7.75 5.74
N LYS A 14 -4.50 8.05 6.58
CA LYS A 14 -4.52 9.20 7.48
C LYS A 14 -4.49 8.78 8.94
N HIS A 15 -4.33 9.77 9.83
CA HIS A 15 -4.34 9.60 11.28
C HIS A 15 -3.25 8.62 11.75
N ASN A 16 -3.63 7.58 12.49
CA ASN A 16 -2.72 6.58 13.04
C ASN A 16 -2.01 5.74 11.97
N LEU A 17 -2.46 5.81 10.71
CA LEU A 17 -1.85 5.14 9.56
C LEU A 17 -1.16 6.12 8.61
N SER A 18 -0.89 7.35 9.07
CA SER A 18 -0.09 8.31 8.30
C SER A 18 1.29 7.71 7.98
N GLY A 19 1.67 7.73 6.70
CA GLY A 19 2.90 7.10 6.19
C GLY A 19 2.64 5.79 5.43
N PHE A 20 1.50 5.14 5.66
CA PHE A 20 1.07 3.98 4.88
C PHE A 20 0.24 4.37 3.66
N TRP A 21 0.22 3.45 2.70
CA TRP A 21 -0.50 3.54 1.45
C TRP A 21 -1.44 2.36 1.30
N SER A 22 -2.61 2.61 0.74
CA SER A 22 -3.58 1.59 0.37
C SER A 22 -3.80 1.62 -1.13
N ARG A 23 -3.81 0.46 -1.78
CA ARG A 23 -4.27 0.32 -3.17
C ARG A 23 -5.26 -0.82 -3.32
N ARG A 24 -6.16 -0.69 -4.28
CA ARG A 24 -7.19 -1.67 -4.61
C ARG A 24 -6.57 -2.80 -5.43
N LEU A 25 -6.69 -4.04 -4.94
CA LEU A 25 -6.38 -5.24 -5.71
C LEU A 25 -7.60 -5.67 -6.54
N ASN A 26 -8.78 -5.60 -5.94
CA ASN A 26 -10.07 -5.81 -6.59
C ASN A 26 -11.14 -4.94 -5.91
N LYS A 27 -12.44 -5.23 -6.15
CA LYS A 27 -13.55 -4.47 -5.55
C LYS A 27 -13.50 -4.47 -4.02
N LYS A 28 -13.13 -5.60 -3.40
CA LYS A 28 -13.14 -5.81 -1.95
C LYS A 28 -11.76 -5.62 -1.32
N ASP A 29 -10.73 -6.18 -1.93
CA ASP A 29 -9.43 -6.33 -1.26
C ASP A 29 -8.54 -5.10 -1.43
N ARG A 30 -7.73 -4.86 -0.39
CA ARG A 30 -6.79 -3.75 -0.32
C ARG A 30 -5.40 -4.29 0.05
N LEU A 31 -4.40 -3.77 -0.63
CA LEU A 31 -3.00 -3.94 -0.28
C LEU A 31 -2.57 -2.72 0.51
N ILE A 32 -2.07 -2.95 1.73
CA ILE A 32 -1.50 -1.92 2.59
C ILE A 32 0.02 -2.05 2.59
N TYR A 33 0.72 -0.96 2.29
CA TYR A 33 2.17 -0.94 2.19
C TYR A 33 2.77 0.39 2.65
N GLU A 34 4.04 0.38 2.98
CA GLU A 34 4.85 1.55 3.28
C GLU A 34 5.91 1.73 2.19
N ILE A 35 6.29 2.98 1.93
CA ILE A 35 7.36 3.32 0.99
C ILE A 35 8.51 3.94 1.79
N ILE A 36 9.65 3.27 1.79
CA ILE A 36 10.87 3.70 2.46
C ILE A 36 11.82 4.20 1.38
N GLU A 37 12.17 5.48 1.40
CA GLU A 37 13.05 6.08 0.38
C GLU A 37 14.54 5.96 0.72
N LYS A 38 14.90 5.79 2.01
CA LYS A 38 16.28 5.77 2.50
C LYS A 38 16.48 4.72 3.60
N PRO A 39 17.69 4.14 3.74
CA PRO A 39 18.86 4.32 2.87
C PRO A 39 18.68 3.68 1.48
N ASP A 40 17.86 2.63 1.39
CA ASP A 40 17.47 1.99 0.13
C ASP A 40 16.00 2.28 -0.16
N LYS A 41 15.67 2.39 -1.46
CA LYS A 41 14.27 2.45 -1.90
C LYS A 41 13.60 1.09 -1.75
N LYS A 42 12.65 0.98 -0.83
CA LYS A 42 11.90 -0.25 -0.54
C LYS A 42 10.41 0.04 -0.48
N VAL A 43 9.63 -0.94 -0.92
CA VAL A 43 8.19 -0.98 -0.68
C VAL A 43 7.92 -2.19 0.21
N VAL A 44 7.44 -1.94 1.42
CA VAL A 44 7.20 -2.98 2.41
C VAL A 44 5.70 -3.25 2.44
N VAL A 45 5.32 -4.48 2.08
CA VAL A 45 3.92 -4.91 2.17
C VAL A 45 3.63 -5.29 3.62
N ILE A 46 2.66 -4.60 4.22
CA ILE A 46 2.24 -4.82 5.61
C ILE A 46 1.10 -5.82 5.66
N SER A 47 0.15 -5.70 4.74
CA SER A 47 -1.00 -6.59 4.67
C SER A 47 -1.53 -6.66 3.25
N ALA A 48 -1.89 -7.87 2.84
CA ALA A 48 -2.75 -8.13 1.72
C ALA A 48 -3.97 -8.88 2.28
N LEU A 49 -5.03 -8.15 2.62
CA LEU A 49 -6.23 -8.77 3.16
C LEU A 49 -6.86 -9.71 2.13
N GLY A 50 -7.11 -10.96 2.55
CA GLY A 50 -7.54 -12.08 1.70
C GLY A 50 -6.54 -13.25 1.60
N HIS A 51 -5.41 -13.20 2.29
CA HIS A 51 -4.33 -14.18 2.10
C HIS A 51 -4.51 -15.46 2.95
N TYR A 52 -5.48 -16.29 2.51
CA TYR A 52 -5.86 -17.65 2.94
C TYR A 52 -7.06 -17.73 3.92
N GLU A 53 -8.24 -18.03 3.38
CA GLU A 53 -9.03 -19.16 3.90
C GLU A 53 -8.55 -20.45 3.22
#